data_AF-A0A962TC16-F1
#
_entry.id   AF-A0A962TC16-F1
#
_cell.length_a   1.000
_cell.length_b   1.000
_cell.length_c   1.000
_cell.angle_alpha   90.00
_cell.angle_beta   90.00
_cell.angle_gamma   90.00
#
_symmetry.space_group_name_H-M   'P 1'
#
loop_
_entity.id
_entity.type
_entity.pdbx_description
1 polymer ?
#
loop_
_entity_poly.entity_id
_entity_poly.type
_entity_poly.pdbx_seq_one_letter_code
_entity_poly.pdbx_strand_id
1 'polypeptide(L)'
;MANTHALVEVATATAAPSTDLAPVLQPYIEAALADRTRHEYRADLQRFLQWGGTLPAPPETVAAYLVAHATDHAMATLQRGLVSVGRAHSTQGWPDPTRPN
;
A
#
# COMPACT_ATOMS: atom_id res chain seq x y z
N MET A 1 37.51 35.83 37.38
CA MET A 1 36.73 35.98 38.63
C MET A 1 35.50 35.11 38.49
N ALA A 2 35.30 34.20 39.45
CA ALA A 2 34.25 33.21 39.47
C ALA A 2 32.85 33.83 39.48
N ASN A 3 31.85 33.09 39.00
CA ASN A 3 30.52 33.05 39.62
C ASN A 3 29.86 31.70 39.35
N THR A 4 29.95 30.84 40.35
CA THR A 4 29.02 29.73 40.62
C THR A 4 27.82 30.31 41.34
N HIS A 5 26.60 29.99 40.89
CA HIS A 5 25.37 29.71 41.67
C HIS A 5 24.11 30.01 40.84
N ALA A 6 23.40 28.98 40.42
CA ALA A 6 21.94 28.90 40.55
C ALA A 6 21.46 27.55 40.01
N LEU A 7 21.01 26.70 40.93
CA LEU A 7 20.21 25.52 40.65
C LEU A 7 18.95 25.98 39.90
N VAL A 8 18.78 25.57 38.65
CA VAL A 8 17.46 25.58 38.02
C VAL A 8 16.89 24.20 38.21
N GLU A 9 16.06 24.09 39.24
CA GLU A 9 15.13 23.00 39.46
C GLU A 9 14.22 22.89 38.23
N VAL A 10 14.51 21.93 37.34
CA VAL A 10 13.55 21.57 36.29
C VAL A 10 12.43 20.82 36.99
N ALA A 11 11.40 21.60 37.29
CA ALA A 11 10.11 21.16 37.77
C ALA A 11 9.70 19.84 37.09
N THR A 12 9.21 18.93 37.91
CA THR A 12 8.58 17.68 37.51
C THR A 12 7.67 17.91 36.32
N ALA A 13 8.00 17.29 35.19
CA ALA A 13 7.12 17.27 34.03
C ALA A 13 5.78 16.64 34.47
N THR A 14 4.77 17.49 34.60
CA THR A 14 3.37 17.07 34.67
C THR A 14 3.13 16.07 33.55
N ALA A 15 2.82 14.83 33.91
CA ALA A 15 2.36 13.82 32.97
C ALA A 15 1.16 14.42 32.22
N ALA A 16 1.35 14.69 30.93
CA ALA A 16 0.25 15.04 30.05
C ALA A 16 -0.81 13.94 30.16
N PRO A 17 -2.11 14.26 30.15
CA PRO A 17 -3.13 13.23 30.07
C PRO A 17 -2.89 12.47 28.76
N SER A 18 -2.53 11.18 28.88
CA SER A 18 -2.52 10.25 27.75
C SER A 18 -3.96 10.06 27.30
N THR A 19 -4.50 11.04 26.57
CA THR A 19 -5.80 10.92 25.93
C THR A 19 -5.74 9.75 24.97
N ASP A 20 -6.60 8.77 25.18
CA ASP A 20 -6.76 7.65 24.25
C ASP A 20 -7.34 8.19 22.93
N LEU A 21 -6.45 8.52 22.00
CA LEU A 21 -6.79 9.00 20.66
C LEU A 21 -7.08 7.85 19.70
N ALA A 22 -6.88 6.59 20.11
CA ALA A 22 -7.08 5.43 19.25
C ALA A 22 -8.47 5.38 18.59
N PRO A 23 -9.60 5.58 19.29
CA PRO A 23 -10.91 5.54 18.66
C PRO A 23 -11.14 6.67 17.64
N VAL A 24 -10.46 7.82 17.79
CA VAL A 24 -10.55 8.93 16.84
C VAL A 24 -9.64 8.69 15.63
N LEU A 25 -8.44 8.14 15.82
CA LEU A 25 -7.45 7.93 14.75
C LEU A 25 -7.73 6.70 13.89
N GLN A 26 -8.31 5.65 14.45
CA GLN A 26 -8.59 4.39 13.75
C GLN A 26 -9.30 4.57 12.40
N PRO A 27 -10.41 5.32 12.27
CA PRO A 27 -11.06 5.52 10.97
C PRO A 27 -10.19 6.26 9.95
N TYR A 28 -9.31 7.16 10.38
CA TYR A 28 -8.37 7.84 9.48
C TYR A 28 -7.27 6.91 9.00
N ILE A 29 -6.75 6.04 9.88
CA ILE A 29 -5.77 5.01 9.51
C ILE A 29 -6.39 4.06 8.51
N GLU A 30 -7.61 3.58 8.76
CA GLU A 30 -8.33 2.69 7.85
C GLU A 30 -8.57 3.34 6.48
N ALA A 31 -9.03 4.60 6.46
CA ALA A 31 -9.22 5.35 5.22
C ALA A 31 -7.90 5.54 4.46
N ALA A 32 -6.83 5.94 5.16
CA ALA A 32 -5.50 6.13 4.56
C ALA A 32 -4.94 4.82 4.00
N LEU A 33 -5.12 3.69 4.70
CA LEU A 33 -4.73 2.38 4.22
C LEU A 33 -5.54 1.94 3.01
N ALA A 34 -6.85 2.22 2.99
CA ALA A 34 -7.70 1.94 1.83
C ALA A 34 -7.26 2.74 0.60
N ASP A 35 -6.94 4.02 0.76
CA ASP A 35 -6.45 4.88 -0.32
C ASP A 35 -5.05 4.48 -0.79
N ARG A 36 -4.15 4.13 0.14
CA ARG A 36 -2.86 3.52 -0.18
C ARG A 36 -3.04 2.24 -0.99
N THR A 37 -3.94 1.36 -0.58
CA THR A 37 -4.20 0.09 -1.26
C THR A 37 -4.74 0.33 -2.68
N ARG A 38 -5.69 1.26 -2.84
CA ARG A 38 -6.20 1.66 -4.17
C ARG A 38 -5.11 2.26 -5.05
N HIS A 39 -4.23 3.08 -4.46
CA HIS A 39 -3.10 3.66 -5.17
C HIS A 39 -2.11 2.58 -5.62
N GLU A 40 -1.76 1.65 -4.73
CA GLU A 40 -0.88 0.52 -5.06
C GLU A 40 -1.48 -0.33 -6.19
N TYR A 41 -2.79 -0.63 -6.15
CA TYR A 41 -3.44 -1.36 -7.25
C TYR A 41 -3.41 -0.59 -8.58
N ARG A 42 -3.57 0.74 -8.56
CA ARG A 42 -3.45 1.56 -9.76
C ARG A 42 -2.03 1.57 -10.31
N ALA A 43 -1.02 1.70 -9.43
CA ALA A 43 0.38 1.68 -9.83
C ALA A 43 0.77 0.31 -10.40
N ASP A 44 0.32 -0.77 -9.79
CA ASP A 44 0.55 -2.13 -10.26
C ASP A 44 -0.12 -2.36 -11.62
N LEU A 45 -1.36 -1.89 -11.81
CA LEU A 45 -2.04 -1.96 -13.11
C LEU A 45 -1.34 -1.10 -14.18
N GLN A 46 -0.89 0.10 -13.84
CA GLN A 46 -0.14 0.95 -14.75
C GLN A 46 1.15 0.28 -15.21
N ARG A 47 1.87 -0.42 -14.32
CA ARG A 47 3.06 -1.18 -14.67
C ARG A 47 2.76 -2.28 -15.69
N PHE A 48 1.67 -3.02 -15.47
CA PHE A 48 1.21 -4.04 -16.42
C PHE A 48 0.93 -3.43 -17.80
N LEU A 49 0.23 -2.30 -17.86
CA LEU A 49 -0.09 -1.62 -19.12
C LEU A 49 1.17 -1.04 -19.80
N GLN A 50 2.09 -0.45 -19.04
CA GLN A 50 3.35 0.11 -19.55
C GLN A 50 4.30 -0.96 -20.09
N TRP A 51 4.27 -2.16 -19.50
CA TRP A 51 5.02 -3.30 -20.02
C TRP A 51 4.48 -3.79 -21.38
N GLY A 52 3.23 -3.47 -21.73
CA GLY A 52 2.57 -3.88 -22.97
C GLY A 52 1.35 -4.76 -22.75
N GLY A 53 0.92 -4.96 -21.51
CA GLY A 53 -0.36 -5.60 -21.21
C GLY A 53 -1.54 -4.76 -21.69
N THR A 54 -2.63 -5.42 -22.06
CA THR A 54 -3.88 -4.76 -22.47
C THR A 54 -5.03 -5.28 -21.63
N LEU A 55 -6.13 -4.52 -21.54
CA LEU A 55 -7.37 -5.01 -20.96
C LEU A 55 -8.47 -5.05 -22.03
N PRO A 56 -9.28 -6.13 -22.11
CA PRO A 56 -9.16 -7.37 -21.35
C PRO A 56 -7.86 -8.13 -21.70
N ALA A 57 -7.27 -8.78 -20.69
CA ALA A 57 -6.04 -9.57 -20.81
C ALA A 57 -6.39 -11.06 -20.84
N PRO A 58 -5.85 -11.86 -21.76
CA PRO A 58 -5.95 -13.31 -21.65
C PRO A 58 -5.01 -13.83 -20.54
N PRO A 59 -5.32 -14.98 -19.89
CA PRO A 59 -4.49 -15.56 -18.82
C PRO A 59 -3.02 -15.73 -19.21
N GLU A 60 -2.74 -16.06 -20.47
CA GLU A 60 -1.40 -16.23 -21.01
C GLU A 60 -0.59 -14.93 -20.98
N THR A 61 -1.21 -13.78 -21.28
CA THR A 61 -0.54 -12.46 -21.18
C THR A 61 -0.21 -12.12 -19.74
N VAL A 62 -1.09 -12.46 -18.80
CA VAL A 62 -0.84 -12.26 -17.37
C VAL A 62 0.30 -13.16 -16.90
N ALA A 63 0.34 -14.42 -17.32
CA ALA A 63 1.44 -15.33 -17.01
C ALA A 63 2.78 -14.84 -17.59
N ALA A 64 2.79 -14.37 -18.84
CA ALA A 64 3.99 -13.80 -19.47
C ALA A 64 4.51 -12.57 -18.71
N TYR A 65 3.61 -11.69 -18.25
CA TYR A 65 3.98 -10.55 -17.41
C TYR A 65 4.66 -10.98 -16.10
N LEU A 66 4.10 -11.99 -15.41
CA LEU A 66 4.66 -12.50 -14.15
C LEU A 66 6.05 -13.09 -14.36
N VAL A 67 6.25 -13.88 -15.41
CA VAL A 67 7.56 -14.46 -15.74
C VAL A 67 8.57 -13.37 -16.07
N ALA A 68 8.18 -12.36 -16.85
CA ALA A 68 9.05 -11.25 -17.24
C ALA A 68 9.55 -10.42 -16.05
N HIS A 69 8.81 -10.40 -14.93
CA HIS A 69 9.16 -9.61 -13.74
C HIS A 69 9.57 -10.46 -12.54
N ALA A 70 9.67 -11.78 -12.69
CA ALA A 70 9.89 -12.74 -11.61
C ALA A 70 11.25 -12.56 -10.89
N THR A 71 12.27 -12.09 -11.61
CA THR A 71 13.61 -11.87 -11.07
C THR A 71 13.77 -10.52 -10.37
N ASP A 72 12.93 -9.56 -10.75
CA ASP A 72 13.09 -8.15 -10.36
C ASP A 72 12.19 -7.76 -9.19
N HIS A 73 11.18 -8.59 -8.88
CA HIS A 73 10.16 -8.29 -7.90
C HIS A 73 9.93 -9.47 -6.95
N ALA A 74 9.71 -9.16 -5.68
CA ALA A 74 9.30 -10.16 -4.69
C ALA A 74 7.94 -10.77 -5.06
N MET A 75 7.74 -12.04 -4.71
CA MET A 75 6.50 -12.79 -4.94
C MET A 75 5.24 -12.02 -4.49
N ALA A 76 5.28 -11.41 -3.30
CA ALA A 76 4.16 -10.62 -2.78
C ALA A 76 3.78 -9.44 -3.67
N THR A 77 4.76 -8.81 -4.34
CA THR A 77 4.50 -7.71 -5.28
C THR A 77 3.83 -8.22 -6.55
N LEU A 78 4.28 -9.36 -7.07
CA LEU A 78 3.70 -10.00 -8.25
C LEU A 78 2.25 -10.47 -7.97
N GLN A 79 2.00 -11.04 -6.80
CA GLN A 79 0.65 -11.42 -6.36
C GLN A 79 -0.28 -10.20 -6.25
N ARG A 80 0.21 -9.07 -5.72
CA ARG A 80 -0.58 -7.84 -5.68
C ARG A 80 -0.85 -7.30 -7.09
N GLY A 81 0.12 -7.41 -7.99
CA GLY A 81 -0.06 -7.12 -9.41
C GLY A 81 -1.17 -7.96 -10.04
N LEU A 82 -1.19 -9.26 -9.76
CA LEU A 82 -2.23 -10.18 -10.21
C LEU A 82 -3.62 -9.74 -9.72
N VAL A 83 -3.76 -9.45 -8.42
CA VAL A 83 -5.01 -8.96 -7.83
C VAL A 83 -5.46 -7.65 -8.48
N SER A 84 -4.51 -6.76 -8.80
CA SER A 84 -4.78 -5.48 -9.45
C SER A 84 -5.35 -5.66 -10.86
N VAL A 85 -4.80 -6.58 -11.65
CA VAL A 85 -5.31 -6.93 -12.98
C VAL A 85 -6.70 -7.58 -12.88
N GLY A 86 -6.91 -8.54 -11.97
CA GLY A 86 -8.21 -9.17 -11.76
C GLY A 86 -9.28 -8.16 -11.33
N ARG A 87 -8.92 -7.24 -10.42
CA ARG A 87 -9.82 -6.17 -9.99
C ARG A 87 -10.17 -5.22 -11.12
N ALA A 88 -9.23 -4.89 -12.00
CA ALA A 88 -9.50 -4.07 -13.19
C ALA A 88 -10.53 -4.74 -14.12
N HIS A 89 -10.47 -6.07 -14.28
CA HIS A 89 -11.48 -6.83 -15.03
C HIS A 89 -12.84 -6.79 -14.34
N SER A 90 -12.91 -7.11 -13.05
CA SER A 90 -14.17 -7.07 -12.29
C SER A 90 -14.83 -5.69 -12.32
N THR A 91 -14.05 -4.60 -12.23
CA THR A 91 -14.62 -3.24 -12.29
C THR A 91 -15.23 -2.88 -13.63
N GLN A 92 -14.82 -3.55 -14.72
CA GLN A 92 -15.35 -3.33 -16.06
C GLN A 92 -16.36 -4.41 -16.48
N GLY A 93 -16.69 -5.36 -15.58
CA GLY A 93 -17.62 -6.46 -15.85
C GLY A 93 -17.04 -7.56 -16.72
N TRP A 94 -15.71 -7.63 -16.88
CA TRP A 94 -15.05 -8.70 -17.64
C TRP A 94 -14.73 -9.92 -16.78
N PRO A 95 -14.62 -11.11 -17.39
CA PRO A 95 -14.09 -12.30 -16.71
C PRO A 95 -12.70 -12.03 -16.16
N ASP A 96 -12.43 -12.53 -14.96
CA ASP A 96 -11.15 -12.36 -14.29
C ASP A 96 -10.13 -13.39 -14.84
N PRO A 97 -9.06 -12.97 -15.54
CA PRO A 97 -8.09 -13.89 -16.13
C PRO A 97 -7.19 -14.56 -15.09
N THR A 98 -7.27 -14.15 -13.84
CA THR A 98 -6.44 -14.64 -12.74
C THR A 98 -7.11 -15.76 -11.94
N ARG A 99 -8.41 -16.01 -12.20
CA ARG A 99 -9.14 -17.13 -11.62
C ARG A 99 -9.29 -18.23 -12.68
N PRO A 100 -8.76 -19.44 -12.46
CA PRO A 100 -9.08 -20.58 -13.31
C PRO A 100 -10.57 -20.90 -13.17
N ASN A 101 -11.23 -21.21 -14.29
CA ASN A 101 -12.60 -21.72 -14.36
C ASN A 101 -12.64 -23.21 -14.04
#